data_AF-A0A4R4S8I1-F1
#
_entry.id   AF-A0A4R4S8I1-F1
#
_cell.length_a   1.000
_cell.length_b   1.000
_cell.length_c   1.000
_cell.angle_alpha   90.00
_cell.angle_beta   90.00
_cell.angle_gamma   90.00
#
_symmetry.space_group_name_H-M   'P 1'
#
loop_
_entity.id
_entity.type
_entity.pdbx_description
1 polymer ?
#
loop_
_entity_poly.entity_id
_entity_poly.type
_entity_poly.pdbx_seq_one_letter_code
_entity_poly.pdbx_strand_id
1 'polypeptide(L)' 'MNFHSWPVELVDDHVGLRPIRQRDHRSWREINQRNRDWLRPWEATIPPP' A
#
# COMPACT_ATOMS: atom_id res chain seq x y z
N MET A 1 18.88 0.77 25.33
CA MET A 1 18.07 1.61 24.42
C MET A 1 17.93 0.84 23.11
N ASN A 2 16.84 0.10 22.91
CA ASN A 2 16.62 -0.58 21.64
C ASN A 2 16.01 0.40 20.64
N PHE A 3 16.82 0.86 19.69
CA PHE A 3 16.30 1.47 18.48
C PHE A 3 15.77 0.35 17.57
N HIS A 4 14.60 -0.21 17.88
CA HIS A 4 13.83 -1.00 16.91
C HIS A 4 13.16 -0.04 15.91
N SER A 5 13.93 0.86 15.28
CA SER A 5 13.42 1.59 14.12
C SER A 5 13.43 0.60 12.96
N TRP A 6 12.28 -0.03 12.71
CA TRP A 6 12.10 -0.78 11.47
C TRP A 6 12.53 0.12 10.30
N PRO A 7 13.34 -0.37 9.35
CA PRO A 7 13.75 0.44 8.23
C PRO A 7 12.50 0.92 7.49
N VAL A 8 12.38 2.23 7.37
CA VAL A 8 11.21 2.89 6.77
C VAL A 8 11.10 2.54 5.28
N GLU A 9 12.22 2.16 4.66
CA GLU A 9 12.30 1.67 3.28
C GLU A 9 12.98 0.29 3.25
N LEU A 10 12.42 -0.66 2.50
CA LEU A 10 12.95 -2.01 2.29
C LEU A 10 13.22 -2.22 0.80
N VAL A 11 14.23 -2.99 0.45
CA VAL A 11 14.54 -3.37 -0.94
C VAL A 11 14.86 -4.85 -0.98
N ASP A 12 14.26 -5.56 -1.94
CA ASP A 12 14.50 -6.95 -2.29
C ASP A 12 14.61 -7.06 -3.82
N ASP A 13 15.83 -7.19 -4.33
CA ASP A 13 16.18 -7.11 -5.75
C ASP A 13 15.53 -5.92 -6.49
N HIS A 14 14.52 -6.20 -7.32
CA HIS A 14 13.79 -5.22 -8.12
C HIS A 14 12.55 -4.66 -7.42
N VAL A 15 12.30 -5.06 -6.18
CA VAL A 15 11.12 -4.68 -5.40
C VAL A 15 11.53 -3.76 -4.26
N GLY A 16 10.91 -2.59 -4.18
CA GLY A 16 11.12 -1.63 -3.10
C GLY A 16 9.83 -1.34 -2.35
N LEU A 17 9.91 -1.26 -1.02
CA LEU A 17 8.87 -0.76 -0.14
C LEU A 17 9.33 0.56 0.48
N ARG A 18 8.43 1.54 0.52
CA ARG A 18 8.66 2.84 1.17
C ARG A 18 7.34 3.42 1.63
N PRO A 19 7.32 4.45 2.50
CA PRO A 19 6.09 5.13 2.85
C PRO A 19 5.46 5.77 1.61
N ILE A 20 4.13 5.72 1.57
CA ILE A 20 3.35 6.40 0.54
C ILE A 20 3.49 7.91 0.69
N ARG A 21 3.62 8.62 -0.43
CA ARG A 21 3.70 10.08 -0.51
C ARG A 21 2.56 10.61 -1.38
N GLN A 22 2.17 11.87 -1.21
CA GLN A 22 1.06 12.46 -1.99
C GLN A 22 1.22 12.31 -3.51
N ARG A 23 2.46 12.42 -4.00
CA ARG A 23 2.78 12.24 -5.44
C ARG A 23 2.42 10.86 -6.00
N ASP A 24 2.30 9.85 -5.15
CA ASP A 24 2.00 8.48 -5.56
C ASP A 24 0.51 8.28 -5.90
N HIS A 25 -0.33 9.25 -5.52
CA HIS A 25 -1.78 9.16 -5.67
C HIS A 25 -2.23 8.80 -7.09
N ARG A 26 -1.57 9.34 -8.13
CA ARG A 26 -1.91 9.03 -9.52
C ARG A 26 -1.67 7.54 -9.84
N SER A 27 -0.46 7.05 -9.58
CA SER A 27 -0.08 5.66 -9.84
C SER A 27 -0.91 4.69 -9.01
N TRP A 28 -1.18 5.04 -7.75
CA TRP A 28 -2.05 4.25 -6.87
C TRP A 28 -3.47 4.14 -7.44
N ARG A 29 -4.10 5.26 -7.84
CA ARG A 29 -5.45 5.23 -8.43
C ARG A 29 -5.52 4.41 -9.71
N GLU A 30 -4.49 4.51 -10.56
CA GLU A 30 -4.42 3.75 -11.81
C GLU A 30 -4.40 2.23 -11.56
N ILE A 31 -3.55 1.78 -10.64
CA ILE A 31 -3.45 0.36 -10.26
C ILE A 31 -4.73 -0.11 -9.56
N ASN A 32 -5.27 0.68 -8.63
CA ASN A 32 -6.49 0.34 -7.91
C ASN A 32 -7.69 0.18 -8.86
N GLN A 33 -7.82 1.10 -9.83
CA GLN A 33 -8.90 1.04 -10.81
C GLN A 33 -8.77 -0.16 -11.75
N ARG A 34 -7.55 -0.50 -12.19
CA ARG A 34 -7.30 -1.69 -13.03
C ARG A 34 -7.65 -2.99 -12.31
N ASN A 35 -7.40 -3.07 -11.01
CA ASN A 35 -7.60 -4.28 -10.22
C ASN A 35 -8.92 -4.31 -9.45
N ARG A 36 -9.86 -3.39 -9.74
CA ARG A 36 -11.07 -3.19 -8.95
C ARG A 36 -11.88 -4.47 -8.74
N ASP A 37 -12.09 -5.25 -9.80
CA ASP A 37 -12.90 -6.47 -9.72
C ASP A 37 -12.24 -7.56 -8.86
N TRP A 38 -10.91 -7.62 -8.87
CA TRP A 38 -10.13 -8.53 -8.03
C TRP A 38 -10.06 -8.07 -6.56
N LEU A 39 -9.96 -6.76 -6.32
CA LEU A 39 -9.87 -6.17 -4.98
C LEU A 39 -11.20 -6.18 -4.22
N ARG A 40 -12.32 -6.06 -4.93
CA ARG A 40 -13.66 -5.88 -4.35
C ARG A 40 -14.01 -6.84 -3.19
N PRO A 41 -13.70 -8.16 -3.23
CA PRO A 41 -14.02 -9.07 -2.13
C PRO A 41 -13.19 -8.82 -0.86
N TRP A 42 -12.06 -8.14 -0.99
CA TRP A 42 -11.06 -7.93 0.07
C TRP A 42 -11.06 -6.51 0.62
N GLU A 43 -11.79 -5.58 -0.01
CA GLU A 43 -11.93 -4.21 0.49
C GLU A 43 -12.71 -4.22 1.80
N ALA A 44 -12.15 -3.58 2.83
CA ALA A 44 -12.81 -3.46 4.12
C ALA A 44 -14.16 -2.76 3.94
N THR A 45 -15.24 -3.46 4.28
CA THR A 45 -16.58 -2.89 4.32
C THR A 45 -16.83 -2.22 5.66
N ILE A 46 -17.70 -1.21 5.69
CA ILE A 46 -18.19 -0.63 6.94
C ILE A 46 -18.93 -1.74 7.71
N PRO A 47 -18.55 -2.03 8.97
CA PRO A 47 -19.24 -3.05 9.75
C PRO A 47 -20.71 -2.64 9.97
N PRO A 48 -21.64 -3.61 10.07
CA PRO A 48 -23.02 -3.30 10.45
C PRO A 48 -23.10 -2.66 11.85
N PRO A 49 -24.18 -1.91 12.16
CA PRO A 49 -24.37 -1.27 13.45
C PRO A 49 -24.52 -2.27 14.61
#